data_AF-A0A6A4P4D0-F1
#
_entry.id   AF-A0A6A4P4D0-F1
#
_cell.length_a   1.000
_cell.length_b   1.000
_cell.length_c   1.000
_cell.angle_alpha   90.00
_cell.angle_beta   90.00
_cell.angle_gamma   90.00
#
_symmetry.space_group_name_H-M   'P 1'
#
loop_
_entity.id
_entity.type
_entity.pdbx_description
1 polymer ?
#
loop_
_entity_poly.entity_id
_entity_poly.type
_entity_poly.pdbx_seq_one_letter_code
_entity_poly.pdbx_strand_id
1 'polypeptide(L)'
;MQRGRQYTRKRKNSLIKKMDQITTLCGIEACAIISGPNELHPQVWPPHFGVQRVIYKFMKMPETDQGMKMLLIHESFLNQSFMKTLEKLKELKKMRVGRKRRFFSRISA
;
A
#
# COMPACT_ATOMS: atom_id res chain seq x y z
N MET A 1 8.17 -3.79 24.31
CA MET A 1 8.85 -3.48 23.02
C MET A 1 9.14 -4.69 22.11
N GLN A 2 9.11 -5.95 22.55
CA GLN A 2 9.47 -7.10 21.68
C GLN A 2 8.41 -7.48 20.61
N ARG A 3 7.10 -7.32 20.90
CA ARG A 3 6.01 -7.67 19.96
C ARG A 3 6.05 -6.87 18.63
N GLY A 4 6.40 -5.59 18.68
CA GLY A 4 6.51 -4.74 17.49
C GLY A 4 7.60 -5.20 16.52
N ARG A 5 8.74 -5.71 17.04
CA ARG A 5 9.85 -6.22 16.21
C ARG A 5 9.46 -7.47 15.42
N GLN A 6 8.78 -8.41 16.06
CA GLN A 6 8.37 -9.66 15.41
C GLN A 6 7.32 -9.42 14.31
N TYR A 7 6.39 -8.50 14.55
CA TYR A 7 5.40 -8.10 13.55
C TYR A 7 6.03 -7.48 12.30
N THR A 8 6.96 -6.54 12.49
CA THR A 8 7.69 -5.91 11.39
C THR A 8 8.46 -6.93 10.57
N ARG A 9 9.15 -7.88 11.22
CA ARG A 9 9.88 -8.95 10.52
C ARG A 9 8.97 -9.83 9.65
N LYS A 10 7.80 -10.21 10.17
CA LYS A 10 6.81 -10.99 9.40
C LYS A 10 6.33 -10.23 8.17
N ARG A 11 6.02 -8.93 8.31
CA ARG A 11 5.58 -8.07 7.20
C ARG A 11 6.67 -7.93 6.13
N LYS A 12 7.91 -7.69 6.51
CA LYS A 12 9.06 -7.63 5.58
C LYS A 12 9.20 -8.92 4.77
N ASN A 13 9.20 -10.06 5.45
CA ASN A 13 9.30 -11.36 4.78
C ASN A 13 8.12 -11.60 3.82
N SER A 14 6.90 -11.22 4.22
CA SER A 14 5.73 -11.37 3.36
C SER A 14 5.79 -10.46 2.12
N LEU A 15 6.34 -9.25 2.27
CA LEU A 15 6.52 -8.30 1.18
C LEU A 15 7.52 -8.86 0.15
N ILE A 16 8.67 -9.34 0.62
CA ILE A 16 9.70 -9.94 -0.25
C ILE A 16 9.13 -11.13 -1.02
N LYS A 17 8.39 -12.02 -0.37
CA LYS A 17 7.74 -13.15 -1.04
C LYS A 17 6.76 -12.72 -2.13
N LYS A 18 5.98 -11.66 -1.89
CA LYS A 18 5.05 -11.13 -2.89
C LYS A 18 5.81 -10.49 -4.07
N MET A 19 6.91 -9.80 -3.80
CA MET A 19 7.75 -9.22 -4.84
C MET A 19 8.36 -10.29 -5.73
N ASP A 20 8.83 -11.39 -5.14
CA ASP A 20 9.32 -12.56 -5.87
C ASP A 20 8.27 -13.15 -6.82
N GLN A 21 7.04 -13.32 -6.32
CA GLN A 21 5.91 -13.77 -7.14
C GLN A 21 5.57 -12.80 -8.28
N ILE A 22 5.44 -11.50 -8.00
CA ILE A 22 5.10 -10.50 -9.02
C ILE A 22 6.19 -10.44 -10.10
N THR A 23 7.45 -10.45 -9.69
CA THR A 23 8.60 -10.40 -10.60
C THR A 23 8.62 -11.64 -11.50
N THR A 24 8.36 -12.81 -10.92
CA THR A 24 8.31 -14.08 -11.68
C THR A 24 7.11 -14.15 -12.61
N LEU A 25 5.91 -13.81 -12.14
CA LEU A 25 4.67 -13.92 -12.92
C LEU A 25 4.58 -12.89 -14.04
N CYS A 26 5.06 -11.68 -13.80
CA CYS A 26 4.97 -10.60 -14.78
C CYS A 26 6.23 -10.45 -15.64
N GLY A 27 7.31 -11.18 -15.35
CA GLY A 27 8.56 -11.10 -16.10
C GLY A 27 9.24 -9.72 -16.02
N ILE A 28 9.04 -8.99 -14.91
CA ILE A 28 9.60 -7.64 -14.72
C ILE A 28 10.93 -7.69 -13.97
N GLU A 29 11.79 -6.69 -14.15
CA GLU A 29 12.96 -6.48 -13.29
C GLU A 29 12.59 -5.54 -12.14
N ALA A 30 12.71 -6.01 -10.90
CA ALA A 30 12.37 -5.23 -9.71
C ALA A 30 13.36 -5.48 -8.57
N CYS A 31 13.45 -4.51 -7.66
CA CYS A 31 14.21 -4.64 -6.43
C CYS A 31 13.54 -3.89 -5.27
N ALA A 32 13.90 -4.25 -4.05
CA ALA A 32 13.41 -3.63 -2.83
C ALA A 32 14.56 -3.33 -1.86
N ILE A 33 14.53 -2.14 -1.28
CA ILE A 33 15.43 -1.70 -0.21
C ILE A 33 14.54 -1.31 0.97
N ILE A 34 14.62 -2.07 2.07
CA ILE A 34 13.73 -1.91 3.22
C ILE A 34 14.57 -1.54 4.45
N SER A 35 14.48 -0.28 4.86
CA SER A 35 15.14 0.24 6.06
C SER A 35 14.18 0.26 7.26
N GLY A 36 14.65 -0.13 8.44
CA GLY A 36 13.91 -0.02 9.69
C GLY A 36 14.61 0.94 10.67
N PRO A 37 13.88 1.63 11.56
CA PRO A 37 14.46 2.62 12.49
C PRO A 37 15.44 2.02 13.50
N ASN A 38 15.45 0.70 13.67
CA ASN A 38 16.33 -0.02 14.61
C ASN A 38 17.27 -1.00 13.89
N GLU A 39 17.49 -0.85 12.59
CA GLU A 39 18.34 -1.73 11.80
C GLU A 39 19.52 -0.96 11.25
N LEU A 40 20.75 -1.45 11.52
CA LEU A 40 21.99 -0.84 11.06
C LEU A 40 22.15 -0.92 9.53
N HIS A 41 21.60 -1.97 8.91
CA HIS A 41 21.68 -2.19 7.48
C HIS A 41 20.28 -2.46 6.91
N PRO A 42 19.97 -1.91 5.71
CA PRO A 42 18.72 -2.20 5.04
C PRO A 42 18.66 -3.66 4.60
N GLN A 43 17.48 -4.24 4.66
CA GLN A 43 17.23 -5.51 4.00
C GLN A 43 17.03 -5.25 2.50
N VAL A 44 17.78 -5.97 1.67
CA VAL A 44 17.75 -5.80 0.21
C VAL A 44 17.27 -7.08 -0.47
N TRP A 45 16.49 -6.93 -1.54
CA TRP A 45 16.07 -8.03 -2.39
C TRP A 45 16.03 -7.59 -3.86
N PRO A 46 16.56 -8.38 -4.81
CA PRO A 46 17.33 -9.62 -4.63
C PRO A 46 18.73 -9.36 -4.00
N PRO A 47 19.45 -10.37 -3.49
CA PRO A 47 20.74 -10.16 -2.83
C PRO A 47 21.77 -9.43 -3.72
N HIS A 48 22.50 -8.49 -3.10
CA HIS A 48 23.67 -7.75 -3.61
C HIS A 48 23.63 -7.38 -5.12
N PHE A 49 24.19 -8.25 -5.97
CA PHE A 49 24.31 -8.03 -7.41
C PHE A 49 22.96 -7.83 -8.11
N GLY A 50 21.91 -8.51 -7.64
CA GLY A 50 20.57 -8.38 -8.23
C GLY A 50 20.00 -6.98 -8.06
N VAL A 51 20.07 -6.42 -6.85
CA VAL A 51 19.66 -5.04 -6.55
C VAL A 51 20.51 -4.03 -7.32
N GLN A 52 21.84 -4.19 -7.31
CA GLN A 52 22.73 -3.26 -8.01
C GLN A 52 22.45 -3.21 -9.52
N ARG A 53 22.18 -4.35 -10.15
CA ARG A 53 21.83 -4.41 -11.58
C ARG A 53 20.56 -3.63 -11.89
N VAL A 54 19.51 -3.83 -11.08
CA VAL A 54 18.22 -3.16 -11.28
C VAL A 54 18.36 -1.65 -11.06
N ILE A 55 19.06 -1.22 -10.00
CA ILE A 55 19.33 0.21 -9.74
C ILE A 55 20.14 0.82 -10.89
N TYR A 56 21.19 0.15 -11.35
CA TYR A 56 22.03 0.66 -12.43
C TYR A 56 21.24 0.84 -13.73
N LYS A 57 20.40 -0.14 -14.08
CA LYS A 57 19.50 -0.03 -15.25
C LYS A 57 18.52 1.13 -15.09
N PHE A 58 17.91 1.27 -13.91
CA PHE A 58 16.99 2.37 -13.61
C PHE A 58 17.68 3.75 -13.75
N MET A 59 18.88 3.92 -13.19
CA MET A 59 19.63 5.19 -13.26
C MET A 59 20.09 5.55 -14.67
N LYS A 60 20.17 4.56 -15.58
CA LYS A 60 20.50 4.76 -16.98
C LYS A 60 19.31 5.11 -17.86
N MET A 61 18.08 4.91 -17.39
CA MET A 61 16.88 5.27 -18.15
C MET A 61 16.70 6.79 -18.19
N PRO A 62 16.17 7.36 -19.30
CA PRO A 62 15.75 8.77 -19.35
C PRO A 62 14.76 9.11 -18.24
N GLU A 63 14.75 10.36 -17.75
CA GLU A 63 13.85 10.79 -16.66
C GLU A 63 12.36 10.57 -16.97
N THR A 64 11.98 10.67 -18.24
CA THR A 64 10.62 10.36 -18.72
C THR A 64 10.24 8.90 -18.52
N ASP A 65 11.22 7.99 -18.64
CA ASP A 65 11.07 6.54 -18.55
C ASP A 65 11.34 6.03 -17.12
N GLN A 66 12.11 6.78 -16.33
CA GLN A 66 12.12 6.69 -14.86
C GLN A 66 10.75 7.06 -14.26
N GLY A 67 9.82 7.55 -15.09
CA GLY A 67 8.47 7.99 -14.76
C GLY A 67 7.62 6.96 -14.03
N MET A 68 7.82 6.83 -12.72
CA MET A 68 6.81 7.07 -11.70
C MET A 68 7.51 7.46 -10.39
N LYS A 69 7.61 8.77 -10.22
CA LYS A 69 7.82 9.52 -8.98
C LYS A 69 7.18 8.79 -7.78
N MET A 70 8.02 8.07 -7.05
CA MET A 70 7.78 7.08 -6.00
C MET A 70 7.01 7.58 -4.74
N LEU A 71 6.24 8.67 -4.82
CA LEU A 71 5.62 9.31 -3.64
C LEU A 71 4.08 9.39 -3.68
N LEU A 72 3.43 9.24 -4.84
CA LEU A 72 1.98 9.52 -4.95
C LEU A 72 1.07 8.31 -4.78
N ILE A 73 1.53 7.08 -5.00
CA ILE A 73 0.65 5.90 -5.03
C ILE A 73 0.12 5.53 -3.63
N HIS A 74 0.85 5.84 -2.56
CA HIS A 74 0.38 5.54 -1.21
C HIS A 74 -0.69 6.53 -0.73
N GLU A 75 -0.42 7.84 -0.82
CA GLU A 75 -1.31 8.86 -0.25
C GLU A 75 -2.60 9.03 -1.06
N SER A 76 -2.50 9.09 -2.39
CA SER A 76 -3.69 9.24 -3.25
C SER A 76 -4.62 8.03 -3.17
N PHE A 77 -4.07 6.81 -3.14
CA PHE A 77 -4.86 5.59 -3.01
C PHE A 77 -5.53 5.49 -1.63
N LEU A 78 -4.79 5.81 -0.56
CA LEU A 78 -5.35 5.83 0.78
C LEU A 78 -6.44 6.89 0.93
N ASN A 79 -6.21 8.11 0.41
CA ASN A 79 -7.20 9.17 0.41
C ASN A 79 -8.44 8.77 -0.39
N GLN A 80 -8.27 8.18 -1.57
CA GLN A 80 -9.39 7.68 -2.37
C GLN A 80 -10.20 6.61 -1.62
N SER A 81 -9.51 5.67 -0.96
CA SER A 81 -10.14 4.59 -0.18
C SER A 81 -10.86 5.13 1.06
N PHE A 82 -10.28 6.13 1.72
CA PHE A 82 -10.87 6.84 2.84
C PHE A 82 -12.14 7.59 2.41
N MET A 83 -12.09 8.33 1.29
CA MET A 83 -13.23 9.06 0.77
C MET A 83 -14.39 8.14 0.39
N LYS A 84 -14.12 7.01 -0.28
CA LYS A 84 -15.14 5.98 -0.56
C LYS A 84 -15.80 5.45 0.71
N THR A 85 -15.02 5.30 1.79
CA THR A 85 -15.53 4.84 3.08
C THR A 85 -16.42 5.91 3.73
N LEU A 86 -16.00 7.17 3.71
CA LEU A 86 -16.80 8.29 4.21
C LEU A 86 -18.13 8.45 3.47
N GLU A 87 -18.13 8.26 2.15
CA GLU A 87 -19.34 8.32 1.34
C GLU A 87 -20.34 7.22 1.74
N LYS A 88 -19.87 5.97 1.88
CA LYS A 88 -20.71 4.87 2.40
C LYS A 88 -21.30 5.19 3.77
N LEU A 89 -20.54 5.82 4.66
CA LEU A 89 -21.03 6.23 5.98
C LEU A 89 -22.11 7.32 5.88
N LYS A 90 -21.97 8.28 4.96
CA LYS A 90 -22.99 9.32 4.72
C LYS A 90 -24.29 8.71 4.22
N GLU A 91 -24.24 7.77 3.29
CA GLU A 91 -25.42 7.09 2.76
C GLU A 91 -26.12 6.25 3.83
N LEU A 92 -25.37 5.50 4.65
CA LEU A 92 -25.94 4.77 5.78
C LEU A 92 -26.65 5.69 6.79
N LYS A 93 -26.07 6.87 7.08
CA LYS A 93 -26.71 7.88 7.94
C LYS A 93 -28.01 8.41 7.34
N LYS A 94 -28.02 8.76 6.04
CA LYS A 94 -29.23 9.20 5.33
C LYS A 94 -30.32 8.13 5.36
N MET A 95 -29.97 6.88 5.05
CA MET A 95 -30.90 5.75 5.10
C MET A 95 -31.49 5.57 6.50
N ARG A 96 -30.68 5.68 7.56
CA ARG A 96 -31.15 5.60 8.95
C ARG A 96 -32.12 6.72 9.31
N VAL A 97 -31.84 7.96 8.91
CA VAL A 97 -32.74 9.11 9.11
C VAL A 97 -34.05 8.93 8.34
N GLY A 98 -33.97 8.51 7.08
CA GLY A 98 -35.15 8.23 6.25
C GLY A 98 -36.02 7.10 6.79
N ARG A 99 -35.42 6.04 7.36
CA ARG A 99 -36.17 4.97 8.05
C ARG A 99 -36.84 5.47 9.31
N LYS A 100 -36.16 6.26 10.14
CA LYS A 100 -36.77 6.89 11.33
C LYS A 100 -37.97 7.75 10.94
N ARG A 101 -37.83 8.64 9.95
CA ARG A 101 -38.94 9.49 9.48
C ARG A 101 -40.15 8.68 9.03
N ARG A 102 -39.94 7.64 8.21
CA ARG A 102 -41.02 6.73 7.76
C ARG A 102 -41.68 5.94 8.90
N PHE A 103 -40.90 5.58 9.93
CA PHE A 103 -41.43 4.90 11.10
C PHE A 103 -42.33 5.82 11.92
N PHE A 104 -41.87 7.05 12.21
CA PHE A 104 -42.67 8.04 12.93
C PHE A 104 -43.94 8.43 12.15
N SER A 105 -43.86 8.63 10.83
CA SER A 105 -45.05 8.96 10.03
C SER A 105 -46.11 7.85 10.01
N ARG A 106 -45.72 6.59 10.23
CA ARG A 106 -46.65 5.45 10.32
C ARG A 106 -47.27 5.27 11.71
N ILE A 107 -46.67 5.83 12.75
CA ILE A 107 -47.21 5.80 14.12
C ILE A 107 -48.16 6.98 14.35
N SER A 108 -47.92 8.10 13.67
CA SER A 108 -48.73 9.32 13.78
C SER A 108 -49.98 9.33 12.88
N ALA A 109 -50.22 8.27 12.10
CA ALA A 109 -51.39 8.07 11.26
C ALA A 109 -52.25 6.95 11.84
#